data_AF-A0A7W1NPY4-F1
#
_entry.id   AF-A0A7W1NPY4-F1
#
_cell.length_a   1.000
_cell.length_b   1.000
_cell.length_c   1.000
_cell.angle_alpha   90.00
_cell.angle_beta   90.00
_cell.angle_gamma   90.00
#
_symmetry.space_group_name_H-M   'P 1'
#
loop_
_entity.id
_entity.type
_entity.pdbx_description
1 polymer ?
#
loop_
_entity_poly.entity_id
_entity_poly.type
_entity_poly.pdbx_seq_one_letter_code
_entity_poly.pdbx_strand_id
1 'polypeptide(L)'
;MTQTTRPRRSSFLQAADVLPLSRRQRWLRLKFREEPAIPDEKLQAFDALVEPTHVFAPTPEGSGIFGKWTVDQAGLPAYDYELDQYADARAKFDNSEGLDRRDHWHQIGNRWVTALASNDGTVQVYLGDRGGVFLNKFEALQTDRPAAGIISFLAQIVLAIIRLVARIQMPKAPDTAQPFAAQSAATQSIRMETAKNPRDTLGIEWLRGLREEVNDPLLKSYNLLSTQDEPVDKAEAVTPTATSQSASKIAATAYAYAGGFGYIDDGEQVWATAFRYRPSGATVKRRFGISYMETEMDYRNVRATRLVYAPHGDYPLVMADVTLENTGTKPMTLKHYEYWDVNVQQLRLEWLRGNPFGVANDAERRALGKQFASSINYRAEEGALEFRQDPPPNAPPADQPSPVDWYPAPVFLADMDGVTDGHYINKATFFGAGGAQQPDTVRLRQEDGALQANSIFEPMPYCMVLRRDITLDAGQKRTLRYAYGAALPEARRAMLGELKSIETFDETQEN
;
A
#
# COMPACT_ATOMS: atom_id res chain seq x y z
N MET A 1 -50.50 21.49 -50.62
CA MET A 1 -49.15 21.41 -50.02
C MET A 1 -49.29 20.75 -48.65
N THR A 2 -49.02 19.46 -48.59
CA THR A 2 -49.18 18.60 -47.42
C THR A 2 -48.01 18.81 -46.46
N GLN A 3 -48.29 19.27 -45.24
CA GLN A 3 -47.32 19.27 -44.14
C GLN A 3 -47.05 17.83 -43.70
N THR A 4 -45.91 17.28 -44.10
CA THR A 4 -45.39 16.03 -43.55
C THR A 4 -44.85 16.27 -42.14
N THR A 5 -45.60 15.83 -41.14
CA THR A 5 -45.14 15.72 -39.75
C THR A 5 -43.97 14.73 -39.67
N ARG A 6 -42.79 15.21 -39.24
CA ARG A 6 -41.65 14.34 -38.97
C ARG A 6 -41.97 13.41 -37.79
N PRO A 7 -41.55 12.14 -37.82
CA PRO A 7 -41.78 11.21 -36.72
C PRO A 7 -41.05 11.69 -35.45
N ARG A 8 -41.66 11.48 -34.28
CA ARG A 8 -41.05 11.76 -32.97
C ARG A 8 -39.73 10.97 -32.88
N ARG A 9 -38.61 11.69 -32.88
CA ARG A 9 -37.28 11.16 -32.61
C ARG A 9 -37.16 10.86 -31.11
N SER A 10 -36.39 9.83 -30.75
CA SER A 10 -36.05 9.54 -29.35
C SER A 10 -35.20 10.66 -28.76
N SER A 11 -35.28 10.86 -27.45
CA SER A 11 -34.46 11.83 -26.69
C SER A 11 -32.96 11.65 -26.93
N PHE A 12 -32.53 10.41 -27.19
CA PHE A 12 -31.14 10.07 -27.53
C PHE A 12 -30.68 10.69 -28.86
N LEU A 13 -31.54 10.70 -29.89
CA LEU A 13 -31.22 11.30 -31.20
C LEU A 13 -31.31 12.83 -31.20
N GLN A 14 -32.06 13.43 -30.27
CA GLN A 14 -32.04 14.88 -30.04
C GLN A 14 -30.79 15.34 -29.28
N ALA A 15 -30.24 14.49 -28.41
CA ALA A 15 -28.98 14.78 -27.70
C ALA A 15 -27.75 14.73 -28.62
N ALA A 16 -27.84 14.07 -29.77
CA ALA A 16 -26.78 13.98 -30.77
C ALA A 16 -26.69 15.20 -31.71
N ASP A 17 -27.65 16.14 -31.64
CA ASP A 17 -27.58 17.38 -32.42
C ASP A 17 -26.55 18.33 -31.77
N VAL A 18 -25.32 18.26 -32.28
CA VAL A 18 -24.21 19.13 -31.87
C VAL A 18 -24.57 20.59 -32.20
N LEU A 19 -24.58 21.46 -31.19
CA LEU A 19 -24.78 22.90 -31.36
C LEU A 19 -23.83 23.46 -32.43
N PRO A 20 -24.28 24.43 -33.26
CA PRO A 20 -23.46 24.98 -34.32
C PRO A 20 -22.19 25.61 -33.74
N LEU A 21 -21.04 25.04 -34.11
CA LEU A 21 -19.72 25.52 -33.68
C LEU A 21 -19.52 26.99 -34.07
N SER A 22 -19.00 27.77 -33.12
CA SER A 22 -18.60 29.15 -33.33
C SER A 22 -17.51 29.26 -34.41
N ARG A 23 -17.35 30.44 -35.02
CA ARG A 23 -16.31 30.68 -36.05
C ARG A 23 -14.90 30.33 -35.55
N ARG A 24 -14.63 30.55 -34.26
CA ARG A 24 -13.36 30.22 -33.61
C ARG A 24 -13.14 28.71 -33.51
N GLN A 25 -14.17 27.94 -33.16
CA GLN A 25 -14.11 26.47 -33.10
C GLN A 25 -13.95 25.84 -34.49
N ARG A 26 -14.59 26.40 -35.53
CA ARG A 26 -14.37 25.97 -36.93
C ARG A 26 -12.94 26.22 -37.39
N TRP A 27 -12.38 27.37 -37.04
CA TRP A 27 -11.00 27.72 -37.38
C TRP A 27 -9.98 26.82 -36.65
N LEU A 28 -10.19 26.52 -35.37
CA LEU A 28 -9.36 25.56 -34.63
C LEU A 28 -9.45 24.16 -35.25
N ARG A 29 -10.66 23.70 -35.60
CA ARG A 29 -10.86 22.41 -36.27
C ARG A 29 -10.19 22.34 -37.65
N LEU A 30 -10.10 23.45 -38.38
CA LEU A 30 -9.38 23.55 -39.66
C LEU A 30 -7.87 23.56 -39.46
N LYS A 31 -7.37 24.17 -38.38
CA LYS A 31 -5.92 24.18 -38.05
C LYS A 31 -5.40 22.87 -37.47
N PHE A 32 -6.26 22.11 -36.79
CA PHE A 32 -5.95 20.79 -36.20
C PHE A 32 -6.61 19.66 -36.98
N ARG A 33 -6.87 19.87 -38.27
CA ARG A 33 -7.35 18.81 -39.15
C ARG A 33 -6.19 17.88 -39.41
N GLU A 34 -6.09 16.81 -38.63
CA GLU A 34 -5.35 15.64 -39.07
C GLU A 34 -5.98 15.19 -40.40
N GLU A 35 -5.15 15.02 -41.42
CA GLU A 35 -5.58 14.24 -42.57
C GLU A 35 -6.03 12.88 -42.01
N PRO A 36 -7.22 12.39 -42.37
CA PRO A 36 -7.60 11.05 -41.95
C PRO A 36 -6.49 10.13 -42.43
N ALA A 37 -5.77 9.52 -41.48
CA ALA A 37 -4.84 8.46 -41.80
C ALA A 37 -5.61 7.51 -42.73
N ILE A 38 -5.09 7.34 -43.94
CA ILE A 38 -5.49 6.22 -44.78
C ILE A 38 -5.38 5.01 -43.85
N PRO A 39 -6.44 4.21 -43.66
CA PRO A 39 -6.38 3.05 -42.77
C PRO A 39 -5.48 2.01 -43.44
N ASP A 40 -4.17 2.23 -43.37
CA ASP A 40 -3.16 1.28 -43.74
C ASP A 40 -2.86 0.42 -42.51
N GLU A 41 -3.01 -0.86 -42.78
CA GLU A 41 -3.00 -2.00 -41.86
C GLU A 41 -4.09 -1.98 -40.79
N LYS A 42 -5.01 -2.93 -40.96
CA LYS A 42 -5.72 -3.56 -39.85
C LYS A 42 -4.73 -3.66 -38.69
N LEU A 43 -5.00 -2.98 -37.58
CA LEU A 43 -4.51 -3.41 -36.27
C LEU A 43 -4.94 -4.87 -36.15
N GLN A 44 -4.07 -5.77 -36.57
CA GLN A 44 -4.02 -7.07 -35.96
C GLN A 44 -3.92 -6.73 -34.48
N ALA A 45 -4.87 -7.23 -33.69
CA ALA A 45 -4.55 -7.49 -32.30
C ALA A 45 -3.15 -8.11 -32.31
N PHE A 46 -2.35 -7.89 -31.28
CA PHE A 46 -1.31 -8.86 -31.00
C PHE A 46 -2.02 -10.18 -30.63
N ASP A 47 -2.65 -10.83 -31.61
CA ASP A 47 -2.58 -12.26 -31.86
C ASP A 47 -1.10 -12.56 -32.16
N ALA A 48 -0.22 -12.18 -31.23
CA ALA A 48 0.84 -13.11 -30.93
C ALA A 48 0.06 -14.38 -30.66
N LEU A 49 0.28 -15.38 -31.50
CA LEU A 49 0.16 -16.75 -31.07
C LEU A 49 1.02 -16.81 -29.81
N VAL A 50 0.44 -16.45 -28.66
CA VAL A 50 0.91 -16.91 -27.37
C VAL A 50 0.80 -18.39 -27.59
N GLU A 51 1.93 -19.04 -27.86
CA GLU A 51 1.92 -20.48 -27.92
C GLU A 51 1.19 -20.90 -26.65
N PRO A 52 0.05 -21.61 -26.75
CA PRO A 52 -0.73 -22.00 -25.58
C PRO A 52 0.07 -22.91 -24.64
N THR A 53 1.32 -23.20 -25.01
CA THR A 53 2.35 -23.98 -24.32
C THR A 53 3.63 -23.15 -24.12
N HIS A 54 3.57 -21.85 -23.83
CA HIS A 54 4.79 -21.15 -23.38
C HIS A 54 5.21 -21.73 -22.02
N VAL A 55 6.02 -22.79 -22.07
CA VAL A 55 6.64 -23.40 -20.91
C VAL A 55 7.80 -22.51 -20.53
N PHE A 56 7.68 -21.82 -19.40
CA PHE A 56 8.80 -21.07 -18.87
C PHE A 56 9.92 -22.05 -18.49
N ALA A 57 11.12 -21.78 -18.97
CA ALA A 57 12.31 -22.51 -18.60
C ALA A 57 13.14 -21.65 -17.61
N PRO A 58 13.79 -22.27 -16.61
CA PRO A 58 14.73 -21.54 -15.76
C PRO A 58 15.80 -20.88 -16.61
N THR A 59 16.03 -19.58 -16.40
CA THR A 59 17.06 -18.81 -17.09
C THR A 59 17.86 -17.96 -16.10
N PRO A 60 19.19 -17.89 -16.22
CA PRO A 60 19.99 -16.96 -15.43
C PRO A 60 19.83 -15.51 -15.93
N GLU A 61 19.26 -15.29 -17.12
CA GLU A 61 19.04 -13.96 -17.66
C GLU A 61 18.12 -13.13 -16.76
N GLY A 62 18.49 -11.87 -16.48
CA GLY A 62 17.80 -11.01 -15.52
C GLY A 62 18.10 -11.32 -14.04
N SER A 63 18.87 -12.37 -13.73
CA SER A 63 19.38 -12.63 -12.38
C SER A 63 20.54 -11.68 -12.06
N GLY A 64 20.85 -11.50 -10.78
CA GLY A 64 21.92 -10.60 -10.38
C GLY A 64 22.26 -10.65 -8.90
N ILE A 65 22.80 -9.55 -8.38
CA ILE A 65 23.22 -9.48 -6.97
C ILE A 65 22.05 -9.62 -5.98
N PHE A 66 20.82 -9.34 -6.42
CA PHE A 66 19.63 -9.40 -5.58
C PHE A 66 19.07 -10.81 -5.43
N GLY A 67 19.33 -11.69 -6.40
CA GLY A 67 18.60 -12.94 -6.52
C GLY A 67 18.64 -13.56 -7.91
N LYS A 68 17.78 -14.55 -8.13
CA LYS A 68 17.75 -15.36 -9.35
C LYS A 68 16.33 -15.58 -9.85
N TRP A 69 16.16 -15.59 -11.17
CA TRP A 69 14.93 -16.06 -11.79
C TRP A 69 14.86 -17.58 -11.73
N THR A 70 13.71 -18.09 -11.33
CA THR A 70 13.35 -19.50 -11.24
C THR A 70 11.97 -19.73 -11.84
N VAL A 71 11.56 -20.99 -11.88
CA VAL A 71 10.20 -21.39 -12.30
C VAL A 71 9.56 -22.06 -11.08
N ASP A 72 8.37 -21.61 -10.72
CA ASP A 72 7.62 -22.13 -9.58
C ASP A 72 6.92 -23.46 -9.90
N GLN A 73 6.14 -23.97 -8.95
CA GLN A 73 5.44 -25.25 -9.08
C GLN A 73 4.33 -25.22 -10.14
N ALA A 74 3.77 -24.04 -10.42
CA ALA A 74 2.78 -23.82 -11.47
C ALA A 74 3.42 -23.62 -12.86
N GLY A 75 4.76 -23.71 -12.95
CA GLY A 75 5.47 -23.49 -14.20
C GLY A 75 5.59 -22.02 -14.57
N LEU A 76 5.35 -21.08 -13.64
CA LEU A 76 5.40 -19.64 -13.86
C LEU A 76 6.73 -19.02 -13.38
N PRO A 77 7.15 -17.87 -13.92
CA PRO A 77 8.36 -17.20 -13.47
C PRO A 77 8.24 -16.71 -12.04
N ALA A 78 9.27 -16.98 -11.24
CA ALA A 78 9.43 -16.45 -9.91
C ALA A 78 10.84 -15.88 -9.71
N TYR A 79 10.99 -14.92 -8.81
CA TYR A 79 12.27 -14.32 -8.46
C TYR A 79 12.63 -14.65 -7.01
N ASP A 80 13.64 -15.49 -6.83
CA ASP A 80 14.20 -15.83 -5.53
C ASP A 80 15.13 -14.71 -5.08
N TYR A 81 14.66 -13.90 -4.12
CA TYR A 81 15.38 -12.75 -3.59
C TYR A 81 16.31 -13.19 -2.44
N GLU A 82 17.61 -13.26 -2.73
CA GLU A 82 18.64 -13.86 -1.86
C GLU A 82 19.41 -12.80 -1.03
N LEU A 83 19.40 -11.53 -1.42
CA LEU A 83 20.27 -10.50 -0.82
C LEU A 83 19.74 -10.00 0.54
N ASP A 84 20.54 -10.04 1.60
CA ASP A 84 20.21 -9.35 2.85
C ASP A 84 20.48 -7.85 2.72
N GLN A 85 19.40 -7.07 2.58
CA GLN A 85 19.51 -5.63 2.34
C GLN A 85 20.09 -4.84 3.52
N TYR A 86 20.11 -5.41 4.72
CA TYR A 86 20.68 -4.78 5.91
C TYR A 86 22.16 -5.09 6.10
N ALA A 87 22.63 -6.22 5.58
CA ALA A 87 24.01 -6.64 5.69
C ALA A 87 24.86 -6.25 4.48
N ASP A 88 24.25 -6.06 3.30
CA ASP A 88 24.98 -5.78 2.06
C ASP A 88 24.76 -4.34 1.56
N ALA A 89 25.84 -3.58 1.43
CA ALA A 89 25.81 -2.19 0.95
C ALA A 89 25.35 -2.06 -0.51
N ARG A 90 25.48 -3.12 -1.32
CA ARG A 90 25.02 -3.15 -2.72
C ARG A 90 23.50 -3.15 -2.83
N ALA A 91 22.78 -3.35 -1.72
CA ALA A 91 21.32 -3.30 -1.71
C ALA A 91 20.74 -1.89 -1.91
N LYS A 92 21.58 -0.85 -1.83
CA LYS A 92 21.18 0.53 -2.05
C LYS A 92 20.86 0.77 -3.53
N PHE A 93 19.75 1.45 -3.81
CA PHE A 93 19.43 1.99 -5.13
C PHE A 93 19.30 3.52 -5.10
N ASP A 94 19.75 4.15 -6.19
CA ASP A 94 19.66 5.59 -6.34
C ASP A 94 18.20 6.03 -6.58
N ASN A 95 17.79 7.09 -5.90
CA ASN A 95 16.45 7.63 -5.97
C ASN A 95 16.48 9.17 -6.03
N SER A 96 15.40 9.74 -6.55
CA SER A 96 15.26 11.20 -6.67
C SER A 96 15.16 11.95 -5.33
N GLU A 97 15.01 11.23 -4.22
CA GLU A 97 14.95 11.82 -2.88
C GLU A 97 16.35 11.97 -2.24
N GLY A 98 17.37 11.36 -2.84
CA GLY A 98 18.73 11.34 -2.29
C GLY A 98 18.86 10.57 -0.97
N LEU A 99 17.90 9.69 -0.67
CA LEU A 99 17.87 8.90 0.57
C LEU A 99 18.60 7.56 0.37
N ASP A 100 19.10 6.96 1.46
CA ASP A 100 19.48 5.53 1.41
C ASP A 100 18.19 4.71 1.37
N ARG A 101 17.91 4.10 0.21
CA ARG A 101 16.73 3.26 -0.03
C ARG A 101 17.17 1.87 -0.43
N ARG A 102 16.55 0.90 0.24
CA ARG A 102 16.83 -0.54 0.14
C ARG A 102 15.54 -1.37 0.18
N ASP A 103 14.42 -0.67 0.25
CA ASP A 103 13.05 -1.16 0.21
C ASP A 103 12.69 -1.50 -1.24
N HIS A 104 13.10 -2.69 -1.69
CA HIS A 104 12.61 -3.25 -2.94
C HIS A 104 11.23 -3.83 -2.72
N TRP A 105 10.38 -3.73 -3.73
CA TRP A 105 8.99 -4.16 -3.64
C TRP A 105 8.58 -4.94 -4.88
N HIS A 106 7.57 -5.79 -4.69
CA HIS A 106 6.90 -6.58 -5.68
C HIS A 106 5.39 -6.29 -5.61
N GLN A 107 4.73 -6.27 -6.76
CA GLN A 107 3.29 -6.03 -6.81
C GLN A 107 2.54 -7.36 -6.81
N ILE A 108 1.59 -7.48 -5.90
CA ILE A 108 0.58 -8.55 -5.85
C ILE A 108 -0.75 -7.93 -6.26
N GLY A 109 -1.64 -8.62 -6.97
CA GLY A 109 -2.96 -8.07 -7.24
C GLY A 109 -3.79 -8.86 -8.23
N ASN A 110 -5.09 -8.62 -8.17
CA ASN A 110 -6.06 -9.10 -9.15
C ASN A 110 -6.77 -7.90 -9.80
N ARG A 111 -7.93 -8.12 -10.39
CA ARG A 111 -8.71 -7.05 -11.05
C ARG A 111 -9.21 -5.96 -10.08
N TRP A 112 -9.32 -6.25 -8.78
CA TRP A 112 -9.90 -5.33 -7.79
C TRP A 112 -8.88 -4.83 -6.75
N VAL A 113 -7.98 -5.71 -6.28
CA VAL A 113 -6.98 -5.37 -5.26
C VAL A 113 -5.59 -5.22 -5.86
N THR A 114 -4.81 -4.29 -5.33
CA THR A 114 -3.37 -4.21 -5.56
C THR A 114 -2.67 -4.18 -4.21
N ALA A 115 -1.55 -4.87 -4.06
CA ALA A 115 -0.75 -4.86 -2.85
C ALA A 115 0.74 -4.73 -3.19
N LEU A 116 1.48 -4.05 -2.31
CA LEU A 116 2.91 -3.86 -2.41
C LEU A 116 3.58 -4.73 -1.35
N ALA A 117 4.20 -5.81 -1.78
CA ALA A 117 5.01 -6.71 -0.98
C ALA A 117 6.46 -6.21 -0.95
N SER A 118 6.97 -5.86 0.22
CA SER A 118 8.34 -5.40 0.42
C SER A 118 9.29 -6.57 0.68
N ASN A 119 10.54 -6.46 0.24
CA ASN A 119 11.64 -7.33 0.64
C ASN A 119 11.88 -7.33 2.17
N ASP A 120 11.30 -6.39 2.91
CA ASP A 120 11.27 -6.37 4.38
C ASP A 120 10.29 -7.36 5.01
N GLY A 121 9.43 -8.00 4.21
CA GLY A 121 8.39 -8.93 4.67
C GLY A 121 7.08 -8.25 5.06
N THR A 122 6.87 -6.99 4.66
CA THR A 122 5.61 -6.26 4.90
C THR A 122 4.82 -6.10 3.61
N VAL A 123 3.49 -6.11 3.72
CA VAL A 123 2.55 -5.97 2.61
C VAL A 123 1.60 -4.81 2.89
N GLN A 124 1.53 -3.86 1.95
CA GLN A 124 0.57 -2.76 1.98
C GLN A 124 -0.51 -2.99 0.93
N VAL A 125 -1.78 -3.00 1.33
CA VAL A 125 -2.93 -3.22 0.44
C VAL A 125 -3.52 -1.88 0.01
N TYR A 126 -3.83 -1.81 -1.28
CA TYR A 126 -4.40 -0.68 -1.98
C TYR A 126 -5.67 -1.09 -2.73
N LEU A 127 -6.71 -0.26 -2.63
CA LEU A 127 -7.92 -0.36 -3.44
C LEU A 127 -8.10 0.92 -4.26
N GLY A 128 -8.71 0.79 -5.44
CA GLY A 128 -8.90 1.89 -6.40
C GLY A 128 -10.34 2.07 -6.88
N ASP A 129 -11.31 1.36 -6.29
CA ASP A 129 -12.71 1.32 -6.73
C ASP A 129 -13.48 2.63 -6.45
N ARG A 130 -13.18 3.30 -5.34
CA ARG A 130 -13.82 4.56 -4.91
C ARG A 130 -12.83 5.72 -4.79
N GLY A 131 -11.74 5.63 -5.56
CA GLY A 131 -10.54 6.45 -5.39
C GLY A 131 -9.44 5.64 -4.71
N GLY A 132 -8.21 6.11 -4.81
CA GLY A 132 -7.07 5.38 -4.27
C GLY A 132 -7.08 5.37 -2.75
N VAL A 133 -6.99 4.20 -2.12
CA VAL A 133 -6.91 4.08 -0.66
C VAL A 133 -5.91 3.01 -0.27
N PHE A 134 -5.00 3.32 0.65
CA PHE A 134 -4.24 2.31 1.38
C PHE A 134 -5.06 1.85 2.58
N LEU A 135 -5.15 0.54 2.84
CA LEU A 135 -5.85 0.01 4.02
C LEU A 135 -4.95 0.01 5.27
N ASN A 136 -3.66 -0.26 5.06
CA ASN A 136 -2.65 -0.44 6.10
C ASN A 136 -1.33 0.24 5.71
N LYS A 137 -1.35 1.56 5.47
CA LYS A 137 -0.15 2.29 5.07
C LYS A 137 0.99 2.09 6.08
N PHE A 138 2.18 1.73 5.59
CA PHE A 138 3.39 1.67 6.41
C PHE A 138 3.89 3.09 6.72
N GLU A 139 4.02 3.44 8.00
CA GLU A 139 4.51 4.75 8.46
C GLU A 139 5.41 4.69 9.71
N ALA A 140 5.77 3.50 10.17
CA ALA A 140 6.55 3.32 11.40
C ALA A 140 8.03 3.75 11.31
N LEU A 141 8.52 4.14 10.13
CA LEU A 141 9.86 4.68 9.98
C LEU A 141 9.87 6.18 10.27
N GLN A 142 10.61 6.55 11.31
CA GLN A 142 11.02 7.92 11.55
C GLN A 142 12.01 8.31 10.44
N THR A 143 11.58 9.14 9.48
CA THR A 143 12.53 9.86 8.65
C THR A 143 13.14 10.94 9.54
N ASP A 144 14.38 10.74 10.00
CA ASP A 144 15.16 11.79 10.66
C ASP A 144 15.39 12.94 9.68
N ARG A 145 14.48 13.91 9.68
CA ARG A 145 14.65 15.19 9.01
C ARG A 145 14.55 16.31 10.06
N PRO A 146 15.68 16.76 10.64
CA PRO A 146 15.70 17.86 11.59
C PRO A 146 15.38 19.24 10.96
N ALA A 147 15.12 19.34 9.65
CA ALA A 147 14.93 20.62 8.94
C ALA A 147 13.53 20.85 8.33
N ALA A 148 12.55 19.95 8.52
CA ALA A 148 11.29 19.99 7.76
C ALA A 148 10.17 20.86 8.35
N GLY A 149 10.26 21.31 9.61
CA GLY A 149 9.13 21.96 10.30
C GLY A 149 8.65 23.25 9.61
N ILE A 150 9.54 24.21 9.41
CA ILE A 150 9.20 25.52 8.81
C ILE A 150 8.89 25.38 7.32
N ILE A 151 9.67 24.59 6.59
CA ILE A 151 9.49 24.42 5.13
C ILE A 151 8.19 23.66 4.84
N SER A 152 7.85 22.62 5.63
CA SER A 152 6.57 21.91 5.52
C SER A 152 5.39 22.82 5.89
N PHE A 153 5.53 23.64 6.94
CA PHE A 153 4.52 24.63 7.32
C PHE A 153 4.28 25.66 6.22
N LEU A 154 5.34 26.19 5.60
CA LEU A 154 5.22 27.09 4.45
C LEU A 154 4.60 26.38 3.24
N ALA A 155 4.95 25.12 2.98
CA ALA A 155 4.34 24.32 1.91
C ALA A 155 2.84 24.10 2.14
N GLN A 156 2.40 23.89 3.39
CA GLN A 156 0.99 23.82 3.77
C GLN A 156 0.25 25.13 3.48
N ILE A 157 0.86 26.28 3.79
CA ILE A 157 0.29 27.60 3.46
C ILE A 157 0.14 27.76 1.94
N VAL A 158 1.17 27.40 1.17
CA VAL A 158 1.12 27.48 -0.30
C VAL A 158 0.02 26.58 -0.88
N LEU A 159 -0.12 25.35 -0.40
CA LEU A 159 -1.21 24.43 -0.80
C LEU A 159 -2.60 25.01 -0.48
N ALA A 160 -2.75 25.66 0.67
CA ALA A 160 -4.00 26.32 1.05
C ALA A 160 -4.33 27.49 0.10
N ILE A 161 -3.34 28.31 -0.27
CA ILE A 161 -3.51 29.43 -1.21
C ILE A 161 -3.89 28.92 -2.60
N ILE A 162 -3.19 27.91 -3.13
CA ILE A 162 -3.49 27.33 -4.46
C ILE A 162 -4.94 26.83 -4.51
N ARG A 163 -5.40 26.15 -3.47
CA ARG A 163 -6.79 25.65 -3.39
C ARG A 163 -7.81 26.78 -3.24
N LEU A 164 -7.48 27.82 -2.48
CA LEU A 164 -8.34 29.01 -2.36
C LEU A 164 -8.51 29.68 -3.73
N VAL A 165 -7.42 29.86 -4.46
CA VAL A 165 -7.43 30.42 -5.83
C VAL A 165 -8.23 29.52 -6.77
N ALA A 166 -8.02 28.19 -6.72
CA ALA A 166 -8.78 27.24 -7.54
C ALA A 166 -10.30 27.28 -7.23
N ARG A 167 -10.69 27.45 -5.95
CA ARG A 167 -12.11 27.62 -5.56
C ARG A 167 -12.71 28.94 -6.02
N ILE A 168 -11.94 30.02 -6.06
CA ILE A 168 -12.40 31.34 -6.53
C ILE A 168 -12.52 31.36 -8.06
N GLN A 169 -11.63 30.65 -8.76
CA GLN A 169 -11.59 30.64 -10.23
C GLN A 169 -12.52 29.61 -10.88
N MET A 170 -13.03 28.62 -10.14
CA MET A 170 -14.10 27.75 -10.61
C MET A 170 -15.46 28.33 -10.21
N PRO A 171 -16.20 29.04 -11.10
CA PRO A 171 -17.58 29.37 -10.81
C PRO A 171 -18.36 28.07 -10.60
N LYS A 172 -19.21 28.02 -9.56
CA LYS A 172 -20.26 26.98 -9.44
C LYS A 172 -21.11 27.05 -10.70
N ALA A 173 -20.83 26.21 -11.69
CA ALA A 173 -21.77 26.00 -12.77
C ALA A 173 -23.05 25.40 -12.15
N PRO A 174 -24.24 25.87 -12.54
CA PRO A 174 -25.48 25.26 -12.09
C PRO A 174 -25.51 23.79 -12.49
N ASP A 175 -26.09 23.00 -11.60
CA ASP A 175 -26.13 21.54 -11.60
C ASP A 175 -26.83 21.00 -12.85
N THR A 176 -26.05 20.70 -13.88
CA THR A 176 -26.44 19.79 -14.97
C THR A 176 -25.37 18.72 -15.09
N ALA A 177 -25.33 17.82 -14.11
CA ALA A 177 -24.53 16.61 -14.18
C ALA A 177 -24.98 15.79 -15.40
N GLN A 178 -24.16 15.75 -16.46
CA GLN A 178 -24.16 14.63 -17.37
C GLN A 178 -23.30 13.51 -16.76
N PRO A 179 -23.74 12.24 -16.84
CA PRO A 179 -23.02 11.12 -16.26
C PRO A 179 -21.64 10.95 -16.90
N PHE A 180 -20.68 10.51 -16.07
CA PHE A 180 -19.24 10.35 -16.36
C PHE A 180 -18.93 9.44 -17.57
N ALA A 181 -19.91 8.72 -18.10
CA ALA A 181 -19.81 7.91 -19.32
C ALA A 181 -19.68 8.74 -20.62
N ALA A 182 -19.88 10.06 -20.60
CA ALA A 182 -19.72 10.92 -21.78
C ALA A 182 -18.36 11.65 -21.85
N GLN A 183 -17.52 11.55 -20.81
CA GLN A 183 -16.21 12.23 -20.77
C GLN A 183 -15.01 11.34 -21.12
N SER A 184 -15.22 10.03 -21.28
CA SER A 184 -14.16 9.09 -21.71
C SER A 184 -13.90 9.10 -23.23
N ALA A 185 -14.68 9.83 -24.03
CA ALA A 185 -14.45 9.97 -25.48
C ALA A 185 -13.65 11.23 -25.88
N ALA A 186 -13.23 12.07 -24.92
CA ALA A 186 -12.58 13.36 -25.22
C ALA A 186 -11.12 13.48 -24.76
N THR A 187 -10.52 12.44 -24.16
CA THR A 187 -9.12 12.51 -23.71
C THR A 187 -8.40 11.17 -23.92
N GLN A 188 -8.29 10.74 -25.17
CA GLN A 188 -7.37 9.69 -25.59
C GLN A 188 -6.70 10.11 -26.90
N SER A 189 -5.50 10.69 -26.80
CA SER A 189 -4.37 10.51 -27.73
C SER A 189 -3.27 11.54 -27.42
N ILE A 190 -2.37 11.20 -26.50
CA ILE A 190 -1.00 11.73 -26.54
C ILE A 190 -0.08 10.52 -26.61
N ARG A 191 0.25 10.09 -27.84
CA ARG A 191 1.44 9.29 -28.08
C ARG A 191 2.54 10.23 -28.55
N MET A 192 3.67 10.10 -27.89
CA MET A 192 4.90 10.85 -28.10
C MET A 192 5.53 10.47 -29.43
N GLU A 193 5.61 11.40 -30.38
CA GLU A 193 6.72 11.45 -31.33
C GLU A 193 7.23 12.89 -31.41
N THR A 194 8.50 13.09 -31.03
CA THR A 194 9.25 14.36 -31.01
C THR A 194 8.77 15.48 -30.04
N ALA A 195 8.65 15.18 -28.75
CA ALA A 195 8.50 16.22 -27.72
C ALA A 195 9.86 16.69 -27.17
N LYS A 196 10.27 17.93 -27.49
CA LYS A 196 11.30 18.65 -26.73
C LYS A 196 10.89 18.77 -25.26
N ASN A 197 11.86 18.62 -24.37
CA ASN A 197 11.74 18.63 -22.91
C ASN A 197 10.81 19.76 -22.39
N PRO A 198 9.72 19.47 -21.64
CA PRO A 198 8.80 20.50 -21.13
C PRO A 198 9.35 21.38 -20.01
N ARG A 199 10.65 21.27 -19.67
CA ARG A 199 11.31 22.07 -18.64
C ARG A 199 11.44 23.57 -18.99
N ASP A 200 11.20 23.97 -20.23
CA ASP A 200 11.43 25.36 -20.69
C ASP A 200 10.16 26.15 -21.05
N THR A 201 8.95 25.62 -20.85
CA THR A 201 7.70 26.30 -21.25
C THR A 201 6.89 26.94 -20.13
N LEU A 202 7.39 26.90 -18.89
CA LEU A 202 6.85 27.70 -17.78
C LEU A 202 7.91 28.71 -17.36
N GLY A 203 7.76 29.95 -17.84
CA GLY A 203 8.56 31.09 -17.43
C GLY A 203 8.30 31.43 -15.96
N ILE A 204 8.95 30.71 -15.06
CA ILE A 204 8.99 30.99 -13.63
C ILE A 204 10.45 31.32 -13.28
N GLU A 205 10.93 32.48 -13.74
CA GLU A 205 12.31 32.93 -13.49
C GLU A 205 12.62 33.11 -11.99
N TRP A 206 11.61 33.42 -11.16
CA TRP A 206 11.76 33.52 -9.71
C TRP A 206 12.21 32.20 -9.05
N LEU A 207 11.77 31.03 -9.54
CA LEU A 207 12.17 29.74 -8.96
C LEU A 207 13.61 29.32 -9.31
N ARG A 208 14.22 29.89 -10.36
CA ARG A 208 15.64 29.66 -10.69
C ARG A 208 16.57 30.41 -9.73
N GLY A 209 16.23 31.66 -9.36
CA GLY A 209 17.03 32.47 -8.45
C GLY A 209 17.21 31.83 -7.06
N LEU A 210 16.17 31.18 -6.53
CA LEU A 210 16.24 30.46 -5.25
C LEU A 210 17.10 29.19 -5.28
N ARG A 211 17.43 28.67 -6.47
CA ARG A 211 18.21 27.43 -6.62
C ARG A 211 19.71 27.68 -6.75
N GLU A 212 20.11 28.85 -7.24
CA GLU A 212 21.53 29.20 -7.44
C GLU A 212 22.17 29.81 -6.19
N GLU A 213 21.44 30.61 -5.39
CA GLU A 213 22.00 31.21 -4.16
C GLU A 213 22.28 30.19 -3.04
N VAL A 214 21.66 29.00 -3.05
CA VAL A 214 21.79 28.01 -1.97
C VAL A 214 22.93 26.99 -2.21
N ASN A 215 23.41 26.84 -3.45
CA ASN A 215 24.36 25.79 -3.80
C ASN A 215 25.85 26.18 -3.61
N ASP A 216 26.20 27.47 -3.60
CA ASP A 216 27.61 27.89 -3.54
C ASP A 216 28.27 27.83 -2.13
N PRO A 217 27.56 28.01 -1.01
CA PRO A 217 28.18 27.86 0.32
C PRO A 217 28.33 26.40 0.79
N LEU A 218 27.50 25.47 0.29
CA LEU A 218 27.47 24.07 0.76
C LEU A 218 28.54 23.17 0.13
N LEU A 219 29.07 23.54 -1.04
CA LEU A 219 30.15 22.80 -1.71
C LEU A 219 31.54 23.09 -1.10
N LYS A 220 31.72 24.21 -0.38
CA LYS A 220 32.99 24.56 0.28
C LYS A 220 33.19 23.91 1.65
N SER A 221 32.13 23.46 2.32
CA SER A 221 32.24 22.77 3.63
C SER A 221 32.54 21.28 3.51
N TYR A 222 32.36 20.66 2.34
CA TYR A 222 32.59 19.22 2.14
C TYR A 222 34.06 18.81 1.93
N ASN A 223 34.97 19.75 1.66
CA ASN A 223 36.39 19.46 1.42
C ASN A 223 37.30 19.58 2.67
N LEU A 224 36.73 19.78 3.87
CA LEU A 224 37.51 20.02 5.10
C LEU A 224 37.34 18.95 6.20
N LEU A 225 36.58 17.89 5.97
CA LEU A 225 36.33 16.84 6.98
C LEU A 225 36.69 15.40 6.54
N SER A 226 37.36 15.23 5.40
CA SER A 226 37.79 13.91 4.90
C SER A 226 39.27 13.61 5.17
N THR A 227 39.77 13.94 6.36
CA THR A 227 41.07 13.43 6.84
C THR A 227 41.03 13.26 8.35
N GLN A 228 40.85 12.03 8.83
CA GLN A 228 41.78 11.36 9.75
C GLN A 228 41.24 10.00 10.18
N ASP A 229 42.11 9.00 10.05
CA ASP A 229 41.97 7.60 10.44
C ASP A 229 41.93 7.39 11.97
N GLU A 230 41.19 6.37 12.40
CA GLU A 230 41.23 5.44 13.59
C GLU A 230 42.20 5.64 14.79
N PRO A 231 42.04 4.99 16.00
CA PRO A 231 41.27 3.76 16.33
C PRO A 231 40.52 3.70 17.71
N VAL A 232 39.91 2.53 17.94
CA VAL A 232 39.26 1.92 19.13
C VAL A 232 40.01 2.08 20.48
N ASP A 233 39.31 2.43 21.58
CA ASP A 233 39.21 1.60 22.82
C ASP A 233 38.36 2.19 23.98
N LYS A 234 37.70 1.25 24.70
CA LYS A 234 37.27 1.21 26.13
C LYS A 234 36.01 1.91 26.65
N ALA A 235 35.23 1.07 27.34
CA ALA A 235 34.07 1.38 28.16
C ALA A 235 34.44 1.98 29.52
N GLU A 236 33.66 2.96 29.99
CA GLU A 236 33.50 3.29 31.41
C GLU A 236 32.09 3.84 31.68
N ALA A 237 31.58 3.53 32.87
CA ALA A 237 30.20 3.69 33.30
C ALA A 237 29.81 5.14 33.67
N VAL A 238 28.58 5.56 33.34
CA VAL A 238 27.94 6.75 33.95
C VAL A 238 26.44 6.50 34.20
N THR A 239 26.07 6.66 35.47
CA THR A 239 24.74 6.60 36.12
C THR A 239 23.76 7.67 35.59
N PRO A 240 22.43 7.46 35.62
CA PRO A 240 21.50 8.15 34.73
C PRO A 240 21.13 9.54 35.24
N THR A 241 21.28 10.56 34.39
CA THR A 241 20.70 11.88 34.64
C THR A 241 19.49 12.06 33.74
N ALA A 242 18.31 12.02 34.36
CA ALA A 242 17.06 12.43 33.76
C ALA A 242 17.19 13.87 33.24
N THR A 243 17.20 14.02 31.92
CA THR A 243 16.99 15.30 31.26
C THR A 243 15.84 15.15 30.28
N SER A 244 14.88 16.04 30.48
CA SER A 244 13.62 16.20 29.77
C SER A 244 13.79 16.12 28.25
N GLN A 245 13.21 15.07 27.66
CA GLN A 245 12.98 14.98 26.22
C GLN A 245 11.99 16.08 25.81
N SER A 246 12.52 17.16 25.23
CA SER A 246 11.73 18.21 24.63
C SER A 246 11.04 17.70 23.36
N ALA A 247 9.79 18.11 23.20
CA ALA A 247 8.87 17.66 22.18
C ALA A 247 9.29 18.09 20.76
N SER A 248 9.77 17.13 19.95
CA SER A 248 9.66 17.18 18.50
C SER A 248 9.51 15.75 17.92
N LYS A 249 8.33 15.16 18.10
CA LYS A 249 7.94 13.82 17.58
C LYS A 249 6.63 13.91 16.80
N ILE A 250 6.62 14.51 15.61
CA ILE A 250 5.40 14.52 14.76
C ILE A 250 5.80 14.33 13.30
N ALA A 251 5.98 13.08 12.87
CA ALA A 251 6.02 12.72 11.44
C ALA A 251 5.59 11.26 11.18
N ALA A 252 5.89 10.33 12.11
CA ALA A 252 5.49 8.92 12.04
C ALA A 252 4.17 8.66 12.78
N THR A 253 3.33 7.76 12.24
CA THR A 253 2.22 7.16 12.98
C THR A 253 2.80 6.00 13.80
N ALA A 254 2.64 6.04 15.12
CA ALA A 254 3.25 5.04 15.99
C ALA A 254 2.71 3.65 15.64
N TYR A 255 3.59 2.66 15.61
CA TYR A 255 3.22 1.26 15.38
C TYR A 255 2.48 0.96 14.06
N ALA A 256 2.60 1.83 13.04
CA ALA A 256 2.01 1.62 11.73
C ALA A 256 2.92 0.75 10.82
N TYR A 257 2.89 -0.57 11.04
CA TYR A 257 3.82 -1.53 10.42
C TYR A 257 3.27 -2.25 9.17
N ALA A 258 2.11 -1.83 8.64
CA ALA A 258 1.41 -2.49 7.53
C ALA A 258 0.96 -3.93 7.87
N GLY A 259 1.12 -4.93 7.01
CA GLY A 259 0.64 -6.28 7.30
C GLY A 259 1.41 -7.35 6.55
N GLY A 260 0.82 -8.53 6.40
CA GLY A 260 1.43 -9.64 5.67
C GLY A 260 2.53 -10.37 6.43
N PHE A 261 2.55 -10.26 7.76
CA PHE A 261 3.43 -11.03 8.63
C PHE A 261 2.73 -11.32 9.96
N GLY A 262 3.36 -12.15 10.78
CA GLY A 262 2.86 -12.52 12.10
C GLY A 262 3.97 -12.73 13.13
N TYR A 263 3.57 -13.16 14.32
CA TYR A 263 4.45 -13.47 15.44
C TYR A 263 4.25 -14.90 15.90
N ILE A 264 5.34 -15.53 16.34
CA ILE A 264 5.31 -16.88 16.90
C ILE A 264 5.82 -16.82 18.33
N ASP A 265 5.03 -17.35 19.27
CA ASP A 265 5.46 -17.76 20.61
C ASP A 265 5.67 -19.27 20.61
N ASP A 266 6.92 -19.70 20.73
CA ASP A 266 7.30 -21.12 20.74
C ASP A 266 7.29 -21.74 22.16
N GLY A 267 6.79 -21.00 23.15
CA GLY A 267 6.80 -21.36 24.57
C GLY A 267 8.02 -20.83 25.32
N GLU A 268 9.15 -20.60 24.64
CA GLU A 268 10.38 -20.06 25.22
C GLU A 268 10.68 -18.63 24.76
N GLN A 269 10.48 -18.34 23.48
CA GLN A 269 10.73 -17.05 22.87
C GLN A 269 9.58 -16.60 21.96
N VAL A 270 9.56 -15.28 21.76
CA VAL A 270 8.66 -14.61 20.83
C VAL A 270 9.47 -13.94 19.73
N TRP A 271 9.05 -14.12 18.48
CA TRP A 271 9.74 -13.56 17.33
C TRP A 271 8.79 -13.23 16.19
N ALA A 272 9.17 -12.23 15.39
CA ALA A 272 8.43 -11.80 14.22
C ALA A 272 8.87 -12.55 12.96
N THR A 273 7.92 -12.83 12.06
CA THR A 273 8.15 -13.52 10.79
C THR A 273 8.54 -12.57 9.64
N ALA A 274 8.37 -11.26 9.80
CA ALA A 274 8.84 -10.28 8.81
C ALA A 274 10.37 -10.21 8.79
N PHE A 275 10.96 -10.17 7.60
CA PHE A 275 12.41 -10.13 7.42
C PHE A 275 13.08 -8.98 8.19
N ARG A 276 12.52 -7.76 8.19
CA ARG A 276 13.06 -6.61 8.93
C ARG A 276 13.12 -6.84 10.44
N TYR A 277 12.23 -7.65 11.00
CA TYR A 277 12.09 -7.85 12.44
C TYR A 277 12.51 -9.26 12.89
N ARG A 278 13.13 -10.03 11.98
CA ARG A 278 13.54 -11.41 12.21
C ARG A 278 14.51 -11.52 13.39
N PRO A 279 14.46 -12.62 14.15
CA PRO A 279 15.43 -12.86 15.22
C PRO A 279 16.83 -13.13 14.65
N SER A 280 17.85 -12.81 15.43
CA SER A 280 19.23 -13.13 15.06
C SER A 280 19.43 -14.64 14.90
N GLY A 281 20.10 -15.04 13.82
CA GLY A 281 20.33 -16.45 13.49
C GLY A 281 19.19 -17.15 12.75
N ALA A 282 18.07 -16.47 12.48
CA ALA A 282 17.05 -17.02 11.58
C ALA A 282 17.58 -17.08 10.13
N THR A 283 17.28 -18.18 9.46
CA THR A 283 17.45 -18.27 8.00
C THR A 283 16.14 -17.88 7.34
N VAL A 284 16.18 -17.00 6.34
CA VAL A 284 14.98 -16.53 5.65
C VAL A 284 15.17 -16.61 4.13
N LYS A 285 14.22 -17.24 3.45
CA LYS A 285 14.07 -17.17 1.99
C LYS A 285 12.89 -16.28 1.64
N ARG A 286 13.00 -15.57 0.51
CA ARG A 286 11.95 -14.71 -0.03
C ARG A 286 11.83 -14.97 -1.52
N ARG A 287 10.61 -15.16 -2.00
CA ARG A 287 10.30 -15.38 -3.40
C ARG A 287 9.17 -14.44 -3.82
N PHE A 288 9.32 -13.86 -4.99
CA PHE A 288 8.29 -13.03 -5.64
C PHE A 288 7.86 -13.70 -6.93
N GLY A 289 6.66 -14.27 -6.94
CA GLY A 289 6.13 -14.93 -8.13
C GLY A 289 5.08 -14.09 -8.85
N ILE A 290 4.31 -14.70 -9.74
CA ILE A 290 3.24 -13.97 -10.43
C ILE A 290 2.07 -13.75 -9.47
N SER A 291 1.94 -12.51 -8.98
CA SER A 291 0.89 -12.10 -8.05
C SER A 291 0.90 -12.83 -6.69
N TYR A 292 2.10 -13.15 -6.21
CA TYR A 292 2.29 -13.62 -4.83
C TYR A 292 3.68 -13.27 -4.29
N MET A 293 3.78 -13.23 -2.96
CA MET A 293 5.05 -13.24 -2.22
C MET A 293 5.07 -14.45 -1.29
N GLU A 294 6.18 -15.18 -1.32
CA GLU A 294 6.45 -16.26 -0.38
C GLU A 294 7.64 -15.89 0.52
N THR A 295 7.52 -16.18 1.81
CA THR A 295 8.64 -16.12 2.77
C THR A 295 8.71 -17.41 3.56
N GLU A 296 9.90 -17.99 3.66
CA GLU A 296 10.17 -19.15 4.51
C GLU A 296 11.19 -18.73 5.56
N MET A 297 10.87 -18.92 6.84
CA MET A 297 11.77 -18.66 7.96
C MET A 297 11.99 -19.95 8.76
N ASP A 298 13.25 -20.34 8.92
CA ASP A 298 13.67 -21.41 9.82
C ASP A 298 14.31 -20.80 11.08
N TYR A 299 13.69 -21.07 12.23
CA TYR A 299 14.21 -20.63 13.53
C TYR A 299 13.72 -21.53 14.68
N ARG A 300 14.62 -21.91 15.60
CA ARG A 300 14.29 -22.66 16.83
C ARG A 300 13.42 -23.92 16.62
N ASN A 301 13.74 -24.68 15.57
CA ASN A 301 13.02 -25.89 15.15
C ASN A 301 11.59 -25.66 14.64
N VAL A 302 11.26 -24.43 14.28
CA VAL A 302 10.03 -24.06 13.58
C VAL A 302 10.40 -23.58 12.20
N ARG A 303 9.79 -24.17 11.17
CA ARG A 303 9.77 -23.59 9.83
C ARG A 303 8.41 -22.93 9.61
N ALA A 304 8.42 -21.63 9.41
CA ALA A 304 7.24 -20.83 9.10
C ALA A 304 7.32 -20.42 7.63
N THR A 305 6.44 -20.99 6.80
CA THR A 305 6.28 -20.61 5.39
C THR A 305 5.02 -19.80 5.25
N ARG A 306 5.11 -18.60 4.67
CA ARG A 306 3.98 -17.71 4.40
C ARG A 306 3.89 -17.48 2.90
N LEU A 307 2.69 -17.61 2.37
CA LEU A 307 2.34 -17.22 1.02
C LEU A 307 1.26 -16.13 1.09
N VAL A 308 1.56 -14.93 0.61
CA VAL A 308 0.59 -13.83 0.46
C VAL A 308 0.30 -13.65 -1.01
N TYR A 309 -0.97 -13.70 -1.40
CA TYR A 309 -1.40 -13.65 -2.79
C TYR A 309 -2.74 -12.94 -2.95
N ALA A 310 -3.03 -12.47 -4.16
CA ALA A 310 -4.39 -12.10 -4.52
C ALA A 310 -5.08 -13.34 -5.12
N PRO A 311 -6.24 -13.77 -4.58
CA PRO A 311 -6.97 -14.88 -5.17
C PRO A 311 -7.47 -14.49 -6.56
N HIS A 312 -7.60 -15.47 -7.46
CA HIS A 312 -8.25 -15.25 -8.75
C HIS A 312 -9.69 -14.78 -8.56
N GLY A 313 -10.20 -14.03 -9.53
CA GLY A 313 -11.51 -13.40 -9.46
C GLY A 313 -11.48 -11.95 -8.94
N ASP A 314 -12.66 -11.50 -8.54
CA ASP A 314 -13.00 -10.10 -8.26
C ASP A 314 -13.05 -9.79 -6.77
N TYR A 315 -12.08 -10.30 -6.04
CA TYR A 315 -12.06 -10.16 -4.59
C TYR A 315 -11.21 -8.96 -4.16
N PRO A 316 -11.76 -7.98 -3.42
CA PRO A 316 -11.03 -6.82 -2.90
C PRO A 316 -10.20 -7.17 -1.64
N LEU A 317 -9.46 -8.29 -1.70
CA LEU A 317 -8.66 -8.82 -0.59
C LEU A 317 -7.42 -9.55 -1.09
N VAL A 318 -6.46 -9.71 -0.17
CA VAL A 318 -5.37 -10.66 -0.29
C VAL A 318 -5.57 -11.82 0.68
N MET A 319 -5.12 -12.99 0.28
CA MET A 319 -5.06 -14.19 1.10
C MET A 319 -3.66 -14.35 1.69
N ALA A 320 -3.58 -14.93 2.88
CA ALA A 320 -2.33 -15.32 3.52
C ALA A 320 -2.43 -16.76 4.03
N ASP A 321 -1.65 -17.65 3.42
CA ASP A 321 -1.49 -19.03 3.88
C ASP A 321 -0.20 -19.14 4.68
N VAL A 322 -0.29 -19.60 5.93
CA VAL A 322 0.82 -19.73 6.87
C VAL A 322 0.97 -21.19 7.26
N THR A 323 1.99 -21.84 6.72
CA THR A 323 2.37 -23.21 7.07
C THR A 323 3.41 -23.20 8.18
N LEU A 324 3.08 -23.80 9.31
CA LEU A 324 3.98 -24.01 10.44
C LEU A 324 4.38 -25.47 10.51
N GLU A 325 5.69 -25.73 10.51
CA GLU A 325 6.29 -27.05 10.59
C GLU A 325 7.17 -27.17 11.83
N ASN A 326 6.97 -28.23 12.61
CA ASN A 326 7.89 -28.62 13.68
C ASN A 326 9.04 -29.43 13.06
N THR A 327 10.21 -28.81 12.88
CA THR A 327 11.41 -29.47 12.35
C THR A 327 12.24 -30.16 13.44
N GLY A 328 11.75 -30.17 14.68
CA GLY A 328 12.40 -30.79 15.83
C GLY A 328 12.03 -32.26 16.01
N THR A 329 12.45 -32.83 17.13
CA THR A 329 12.26 -34.26 17.47
C THR A 329 11.22 -34.50 18.57
N LYS A 330 10.61 -33.44 19.10
CA LYS A 330 9.61 -33.51 20.18
C LYS A 330 8.38 -32.72 19.80
N PRO A 331 7.18 -33.09 20.28
CA PRO A 331 5.99 -32.26 20.13
C PRO A 331 6.21 -30.85 20.70
N MET A 332 5.63 -29.85 20.06
CA MET A 332 5.67 -28.45 20.49
C MET A 332 4.28 -27.82 20.41
N THR A 333 4.05 -26.82 21.23
CA THR A 333 2.86 -25.97 21.14
C THR A 333 3.29 -24.56 20.77
N LEU A 334 2.73 -24.05 19.69
CA LEU A 334 3.00 -22.73 19.15
C LEU A 334 1.76 -21.86 19.32
N LYS A 335 1.95 -20.57 19.58
CA LYS A 335 0.91 -19.55 19.37
C LYS A 335 1.31 -18.69 18.18
N HIS A 336 0.53 -18.74 17.12
CA HIS A 336 0.69 -17.89 15.95
C HIS A 336 -0.24 -16.69 16.04
N TYR A 337 0.30 -15.49 15.83
CA TYR A 337 -0.44 -14.23 15.83
C TYR A 337 -0.36 -13.63 14.43
N GLU A 338 -1.43 -13.75 13.66
CA GLU A 338 -1.55 -13.13 12.35
C GLU A 338 -1.75 -11.63 12.50
N TYR A 339 -0.89 -10.79 11.93
CA TYR A 339 -0.96 -9.34 12.08
C TYR A 339 -1.21 -8.62 10.75
N TRP A 340 -2.27 -7.80 10.75
CA TRP A 340 -2.53 -6.82 9.72
C TRP A 340 -2.92 -5.49 10.34
N ASP A 341 -2.28 -4.41 9.93
CA ASP A 341 -2.54 -3.10 10.51
C ASP A 341 -3.85 -2.46 10.04
N VAL A 342 -4.29 -1.44 10.77
CA VAL A 342 -5.28 -0.47 10.30
C VAL A 342 -4.62 0.91 10.25
N ASN A 343 -4.32 1.36 9.02
CA ASN A 343 -3.81 2.69 8.76
C ASN A 343 -4.35 3.18 7.40
N VAL A 344 -5.65 3.45 7.38
CA VAL A 344 -6.42 3.82 6.20
C VAL A 344 -6.03 5.22 5.72
N GLN A 345 -5.51 5.33 4.50
CA GLN A 345 -5.14 6.60 3.88
C GLN A 345 -5.74 6.74 2.48
N GLN A 346 -6.69 7.65 2.34
CA GLN A 346 -7.24 8.03 1.04
C GLN A 346 -6.25 8.92 0.29
N LEU A 347 -5.85 8.50 -0.91
CA LEU A 347 -5.08 9.27 -1.86
C LEU A 347 -5.98 10.34 -2.47
N ARG A 348 -5.57 11.60 -2.32
CA ARG A 348 -6.27 12.74 -2.89
C ARG A 348 -5.56 13.18 -4.16
N LEU A 349 -6.28 13.90 -5.03
CA LEU A 349 -5.66 14.58 -6.16
C LEU A 349 -4.63 15.59 -5.64
N GLU A 350 -3.36 15.32 -5.91
CA GLU A 350 -2.22 16.09 -5.46
C GLU A 350 -1.40 16.57 -6.65
N TRP A 351 -1.63 17.83 -7.06
CA TRP A 351 -0.89 18.45 -8.16
C TRP A 351 0.60 18.67 -7.84
N LEU A 352 0.95 18.69 -6.55
CA LEU A 352 2.31 18.84 -6.04
C LEU A 352 2.57 17.77 -4.97
N ARG A 353 3.50 16.85 -5.23
CA ARG A 353 3.85 15.75 -4.31
C ARG A 353 5.36 15.67 -3.98
N GLY A 354 6.21 16.23 -4.83
CA GLY A 354 7.66 16.27 -4.60
C GLY A 354 8.00 16.99 -3.29
N ASN A 355 9.18 16.73 -2.74
CA ASN A 355 9.66 17.43 -1.55
C ASN A 355 9.64 18.95 -1.80
N PRO A 356 9.07 19.79 -0.90
CA PRO A 356 8.58 19.49 0.46
C PRO A 356 7.08 19.14 0.59
N PHE A 357 6.31 19.14 -0.49
CA PHE A 357 4.85 19.00 -0.47
C PHE A 357 4.35 17.60 -0.04
N GLY A 358 5.14 16.55 -0.25
CA GLY A 358 4.76 15.18 0.13
C GLY A 358 4.44 15.03 1.63
N VAL A 359 5.29 15.59 2.50
CA VAL A 359 5.09 15.55 3.96
C VAL A 359 3.81 16.29 4.37
N ALA A 360 3.54 17.44 3.74
CA ALA A 360 2.32 18.21 3.97
C ALA A 360 1.07 17.43 3.54
N ASN A 361 1.11 16.79 2.36
CA ASN A 361 0.02 15.97 1.85
C ASN A 361 -0.27 14.76 2.76
N ASP A 362 0.76 14.06 3.24
CA ASP A 362 0.59 12.91 4.14
C ASP A 362 -0.02 13.34 5.49
N ALA A 363 0.36 14.51 6.00
CA ALA A 363 -0.28 15.09 7.20
C ALA A 363 -1.77 15.41 6.97
N GLU A 364 -2.14 15.94 5.80
CA GLU A 364 -3.55 16.17 5.45
C GLU A 364 -4.36 14.87 5.35
N ARG A 365 -3.77 13.80 4.82
CA ARG A 365 -4.41 12.47 4.75
C ARG A 365 -4.68 11.92 6.15
N ARG A 366 -3.71 12.02 7.06
CA ARG A 366 -3.92 11.65 8.48
C ARG A 366 -4.99 12.52 9.16
N ALA A 367 -5.04 13.81 8.84
CA ALA A 367 -6.05 14.71 9.37
C ALA A 367 -7.47 14.39 8.86
N LEU A 368 -7.60 13.85 7.64
CA LEU A 368 -8.87 13.38 7.11
C LEU A 368 -9.44 12.22 7.94
N GLY A 369 -8.59 11.25 8.34
CA GLY A 369 -8.99 10.13 9.19
C GLY A 369 -9.65 10.56 10.50
N LYS A 370 -9.26 11.72 11.07
CA LYS A 370 -9.83 12.29 12.31
C LYS A 370 -11.29 12.74 12.18
N GLN A 371 -11.82 12.83 10.95
CA GLN A 371 -13.20 13.26 10.71
C GLN A 371 -14.20 12.10 10.80
N PHE A 372 -13.72 10.86 10.82
CA PHE A 372 -14.55 9.67 10.89
C PHE A 372 -14.69 9.18 12.34
N ALA A 373 -15.89 8.75 12.71
CA ALA A 373 -16.07 7.95 13.91
C ALA A 373 -15.63 6.51 13.60
N SER A 374 -14.53 6.07 14.21
CA SER A 374 -13.93 4.78 13.92
C SER A 374 -14.29 3.73 14.97
N SER A 375 -14.50 2.49 14.55
CA SER A 375 -14.76 1.36 15.44
C SER A 375 -14.14 0.08 14.90
N ILE A 376 -13.78 -0.86 15.78
CA ILE A 376 -13.33 -2.19 15.41
C ILE A 376 -14.03 -3.22 16.29
N ASN A 377 -14.53 -4.31 15.69
CA ASN A 377 -15.28 -5.35 16.39
C ASN A 377 -14.89 -6.73 15.88
N TYR A 378 -14.87 -7.72 16.78
CA TYR A 378 -14.79 -9.13 16.40
C TYR A 378 -16.19 -9.67 16.08
N ARG A 379 -16.33 -10.25 14.89
CA ARG A 379 -17.53 -10.88 14.36
C ARG A 379 -17.35 -12.40 14.44
N ALA A 380 -17.76 -12.99 15.57
CA ALA A 380 -17.53 -14.40 15.86
C ALA A 380 -18.13 -15.36 14.82
N GLU A 381 -19.31 -15.02 14.26
CA GLU A 381 -19.97 -15.83 13.22
C GLU A 381 -19.17 -15.89 11.90
N GLU A 382 -18.35 -14.87 11.64
CA GLU A 382 -17.53 -14.77 10.43
C GLU A 382 -16.07 -15.18 10.68
N GLY A 383 -15.66 -15.28 11.96
CA GLY A 383 -14.26 -15.45 12.35
C GLY A 383 -13.41 -14.23 11.97
N ALA A 384 -13.98 -13.02 12.02
CA ALA A 384 -13.36 -11.83 11.44
C ALA A 384 -13.33 -10.62 12.37
N LEU A 385 -12.22 -9.90 12.38
CA LEU A 385 -12.15 -8.52 12.87
C LEU A 385 -12.63 -7.57 11.76
N GLU A 386 -13.48 -6.61 12.11
CA GLU A 386 -14.04 -5.61 11.20
C GLU A 386 -13.74 -4.21 11.74
N PHE A 387 -13.03 -3.39 10.96
CA PHE A 387 -12.82 -1.97 11.21
C PHE A 387 -13.71 -1.13 10.29
N ARG A 388 -14.43 -0.19 10.88
CA ARG A 388 -15.39 0.68 10.20
C ARG A 388 -15.10 2.14 10.48
N GLN A 389 -15.23 2.98 9.44
CA GLN A 389 -15.20 4.43 9.53
C GLN A 389 -16.58 4.99 9.18
N ASP A 390 -17.30 5.47 10.19
CA ASP A 390 -18.58 6.14 10.02
C ASP A 390 -18.37 7.63 9.69
N PRO A 391 -19.10 8.18 8.70
CA PRO A 391 -18.96 9.57 8.32
C PRO A 391 -19.44 10.53 9.41
N PRO A 392 -18.94 11.78 9.43
CA PRO A 392 -19.49 12.83 10.29
C PRO A 392 -20.92 13.20 9.87
N PRO A 393 -21.74 13.78 10.77
CA PRO A 393 -23.15 14.12 10.49
C PRO A 393 -23.38 15.05 9.28
N ASN A 394 -22.37 15.81 8.88
CA ASN A 394 -22.41 16.75 7.77
C ASN A 394 -21.81 16.19 6.46
N ALA A 395 -21.49 14.90 6.40
CA ALA A 395 -21.01 14.29 5.16
C ALA A 395 -22.09 14.38 4.06
N PRO A 396 -21.68 14.63 2.79
CA PRO A 396 -22.57 14.53 1.64
C PRO A 396 -23.23 13.13 1.58
N PRO A 397 -24.46 13.02 1.06
CA PRO A 397 -25.08 11.73 0.77
C PRO A 397 -24.19 10.81 -0.08
N ALA A 398 -24.29 9.50 0.13
CA ALA A 398 -23.42 8.50 -0.51
C ALA A 398 -23.52 8.44 -2.04
N ASP A 399 -24.63 8.92 -2.61
CA ASP A 399 -24.89 9.00 -4.04
C ASP A 399 -24.35 10.28 -4.70
N GLN A 400 -23.85 11.24 -3.91
CA GLN A 400 -23.29 12.48 -4.42
C GLN A 400 -21.77 12.36 -4.67
N PRO A 401 -21.26 12.84 -5.83
CA PRO A 401 -19.84 12.90 -6.08
C PRO A 401 -19.11 13.73 -5.00
N SER A 402 -18.06 13.14 -4.42
CA SER A 402 -17.26 13.76 -3.38
C SER A 402 -15.77 13.50 -3.62
N PRO A 403 -14.87 14.47 -3.34
CA PRO A 403 -13.42 14.26 -3.40
C PRO A 403 -12.87 13.42 -2.23
N VAL A 404 -13.73 13.04 -1.30
CA VAL A 404 -13.46 12.16 -0.16
C VAL A 404 -14.49 11.03 -0.23
N ASP A 405 -14.03 9.79 -0.08
CA ASP A 405 -14.95 8.69 0.15
C ASP A 405 -15.40 8.72 1.62
N TRP A 406 -16.60 9.24 1.85
CA TRP A 406 -17.19 9.32 3.18
C TRP A 406 -17.79 8.01 3.65
N TYR A 407 -17.92 7.02 2.76
CA TYR A 407 -18.53 5.72 3.05
C TYR A 407 -17.59 4.60 2.60
N PRO A 408 -16.35 4.55 3.11
CA PRO A 408 -15.40 3.52 2.72
C PRO A 408 -15.90 2.14 3.17
N ALA A 409 -15.58 1.11 2.40
CA ALA A 409 -15.86 -0.27 2.79
C ALA A 409 -15.12 -0.63 4.09
N PRO A 410 -15.75 -1.34 5.04
CA PRO A 410 -15.08 -1.83 6.23
C PRO A 410 -13.87 -2.70 5.90
N VAL A 411 -12.74 -2.41 6.54
CA VAL A 411 -11.54 -3.25 6.47
C VAL A 411 -11.78 -4.48 7.34
N PHE A 412 -11.28 -5.64 6.94
CA PHE A 412 -11.40 -6.86 7.73
C PHE A 412 -10.15 -7.73 7.69
N LEU A 413 -9.99 -8.52 8.75
CA LEU A 413 -9.07 -9.67 8.83
C LEU A 413 -9.88 -10.87 9.28
N ALA A 414 -9.92 -11.94 8.48
CA ALA A 414 -10.68 -13.15 8.75
C ALA A 414 -9.77 -14.37 8.90
N ASP A 415 -10.06 -15.21 9.89
CA ASP A 415 -9.58 -16.60 9.99
C ASP A 415 -10.49 -17.48 9.13
N MET A 416 -9.87 -18.19 8.18
CA MET A 416 -10.57 -19.00 7.19
C MET A 416 -10.63 -20.49 7.56
N ASP A 417 -9.75 -20.94 8.46
CA ASP A 417 -9.52 -22.35 8.75
C ASP A 417 -9.98 -22.79 10.14
N GLY A 418 -10.53 -21.90 10.97
CA GLY A 418 -11.13 -22.31 12.23
C GLY A 418 -11.63 -21.22 13.16
N VAL A 419 -11.71 -21.58 14.45
CA VAL A 419 -12.10 -20.68 15.54
C VAL A 419 -10.86 -20.02 16.13
N THR A 420 -10.78 -18.70 16.07
CA THR A 420 -9.68 -17.93 16.64
C THR A 420 -9.59 -18.11 18.17
N ASP A 421 -8.38 -18.31 18.70
CA ASP A 421 -8.12 -18.53 20.13
C ASP A 421 -7.95 -17.22 20.92
N GLY A 422 -7.70 -16.10 20.24
CA GLY A 422 -7.61 -14.76 20.81
C GLY A 422 -7.55 -13.68 19.72
N HIS A 423 -8.02 -12.47 20.01
CA HIS A 423 -7.96 -11.36 19.05
C HIS A 423 -7.47 -10.08 19.74
N TYR A 424 -6.73 -9.24 19.00
CA TYR A 424 -6.14 -8.02 19.55
C TYR A 424 -6.34 -6.84 18.62
N ILE A 425 -6.75 -5.71 19.17
CA ILE A 425 -7.22 -4.56 18.39
C ILE A 425 -6.56 -3.22 18.70
N ASN A 426 -5.74 -3.12 19.75
CA ASN A 426 -5.08 -1.88 20.15
C ASN A 426 -3.57 -1.92 19.87
N LYS A 427 -3.07 -1.00 19.04
CA LYS A 427 -1.63 -0.88 18.71
C LYS A 427 -0.75 -0.69 19.94
N ALA A 428 -1.07 0.29 20.78
CA ALA A 428 -0.21 0.68 21.89
C ALA A 428 -0.08 -0.46 22.92
N THR A 429 -1.18 -1.15 23.21
CA THR A 429 -1.18 -2.32 24.10
C THR A 429 -0.50 -3.51 23.45
N PHE A 430 -0.78 -3.80 22.18
CA PHE A 430 -0.21 -4.94 21.48
C PHE A 430 1.32 -4.86 21.42
N PHE A 431 1.83 -3.74 20.92
CA PHE A 431 3.25 -3.53 20.68
C PHE A 431 4.03 -3.15 21.94
N GLY A 432 3.50 -2.21 22.73
CA GLY A 432 4.17 -1.70 23.92
C GLY A 432 5.61 -1.25 23.66
N ALA A 433 6.49 -1.43 24.65
CA ALA A 433 7.90 -1.08 24.55
C ALA A 433 8.69 -2.02 23.63
N GLY A 434 8.23 -3.26 23.45
CA GLY A 434 8.89 -4.25 22.60
C GLY A 434 8.73 -4.02 21.09
N GLY A 435 7.77 -3.18 20.67
CA GLY A 435 7.58 -2.79 19.28
C GLY A 435 7.33 -3.98 18.34
N ALA A 436 7.62 -3.80 17.04
CA ALA A 436 7.41 -4.84 16.03
C ALA A 436 8.37 -6.04 16.10
N GLN A 437 9.44 -6.00 16.89
CA GLN A 437 10.35 -7.14 17.02
C GLN A 437 9.83 -8.15 18.05
N GLN A 438 9.36 -7.66 19.21
CA GLN A 438 8.85 -8.49 20.29
C GLN A 438 7.67 -7.81 21.00
N PRO A 439 6.47 -7.79 20.40
CA PRO A 439 5.32 -7.09 20.95
C PRO A 439 5.05 -7.48 22.41
N ASP A 440 4.83 -6.50 23.28
CA ASP A 440 4.66 -6.75 24.72
C ASP A 440 3.50 -7.71 25.02
N THR A 441 2.39 -7.60 24.29
CA THR A 441 1.24 -8.51 24.47
C THR A 441 1.61 -9.96 24.19
N VAL A 442 2.41 -10.22 23.15
CA VAL A 442 2.83 -11.58 22.78
C VAL A 442 3.87 -12.08 23.78
N ARG A 443 4.90 -11.27 24.07
CA ARG A 443 5.98 -11.60 25.02
C ARG A 443 5.50 -11.84 26.45
N LEU A 444 4.50 -11.07 26.90
CA LEU A 444 3.89 -11.19 28.22
C LEU A 444 2.68 -12.12 28.24
N ARG A 445 2.29 -12.69 27.08
CA ARG A 445 1.15 -13.60 26.91
C ARG A 445 -0.14 -13.03 27.49
N GLN A 446 -0.37 -11.74 27.24
CA GLN A 446 -1.56 -11.05 27.70
C GLN A 446 -2.74 -11.37 26.78
N GLU A 447 -3.93 -11.45 27.37
CA GLU A 447 -5.18 -11.42 26.61
C GLU A 447 -5.54 -9.96 26.34
N ASP A 448 -6.21 -9.67 25.22
CA ASP A 448 -6.63 -8.29 24.96
C ASP A 448 -7.66 -7.86 26.01
N GLY A 449 -7.45 -6.67 26.56
CA GLY A 449 -8.39 -6.06 27.49
C GLY A 449 -9.57 -5.43 26.74
N ALA A 450 -10.52 -4.86 27.49
CA ALA A 450 -11.55 -4.02 26.89
C ALA A 450 -10.91 -2.87 26.09
N LEU A 451 -11.47 -2.58 24.90
CA LEU A 451 -11.17 -1.42 24.04
C LEU A 451 -10.76 -0.20 24.87
N GLN A 452 -9.45 0.05 24.98
CA GLN A 452 -8.99 1.23 25.68
C GLN A 452 -9.29 2.46 24.82
N ALA A 453 -9.78 3.51 25.46
CA ALA A 453 -10.06 4.77 24.79
C ALA A 453 -8.78 5.27 24.12
N ASN A 454 -8.90 5.50 22.82
CA ASN A 454 -7.82 5.97 21.99
C ASN A 454 -7.31 7.33 22.44
N SER A 455 -6.00 7.54 22.32
CA SER A 455 -5.43 8.88 22.39
C SER A 455 -6.11 9.77 21.35
N ILE A 456 -6.65 10.91 21.77
CA ILE A 456 -7.21 11.94 20.86
C ILE A 456 -6.20 12.42 19.80
N PHE A 457 -4.91 12.12 19.98
CA PHE A 457 -3.83 12.53 19.10
C PHE A 457 -3.59 11.55 17.95
N GLU A 458 -3.97 10.27 18.10
CA GLU A 458 -3.72 9.22 17.11
C GLU A 458 -5.04 8.81 16.42
N PRO A 459 -5.23 9.12 15.11
CA PRO A 459 -6.51 8.87 14.42
C PRO A 459 -6.83 7.40 14.24
N MET A 460 -5.82 6.53 14.19
CA MET A 460 -5.97 5.09 13.89
C MET A 460 -5.07 4.22 14.77
N PRO A 461 -5.35 4.12 16.07
CA PRO A 461 -4.58 3.31 17.03
C PRO A 461 -5.01 1.84 17.00
N TYR A 462 -5.66 1.40 15.92
CA TYR A 462 -6.19 0.05 15.77
C TYR A 462 -5.20 -0.83 15.03
N CYS A 463 -5.13 -2.10 15.42
CA CYS A 463 -4.52 -3.17 14.64
C CYS A 463 -5.54 -4.30 14.48
N MET A 464 -5.26 -5.26 13.61
CA MET A 464 -5.99 -6.52 13.55
C MET A 464 -5.03 -7.66 13.82
N VAL A 465 -5.26 -8.39 14.91
CA VAL A 465 -4.49 -9.59 15.23
C VAL A 465 -5.41 -10.73 15.57
N LEU A 466 -5.21 -11.89 14.93
CA LEU A 466 -5.89 -13.14 15.24
C LEU A 466 -4.86 -14.17 15.72
N ARG A 467 -5.12 -14.80 16.88
CA ARG A 467 -4.27 -15.82 17.48
C ARG A 467 -4.79 -17.22 17.20
N ARG A 468 -3.87 -18.13 16.89
CA ARG A 468 -4.08 -19.58 16.82
C ARG A 468 -3.12 -20.30 17.73
N ASP A 469 -3.65 -21.15 18.60
CA ASP A 469 -2.88 -22.05 19.45
C ASP A 469 -2.84 -23.44 18.77
N ILE A 470 -1.64 -23.96 18.51
CA ILE A 470 -1.43 -25.13 17.67
C ILE A 470 -0.42 -26.06 18.33
N THR A 471 -0.77 -27.33 18.49
CA THR A 471 0.18 -28.37 18.85
C THR A 471 0.61 -29.12 17.59
N LEU A 472 1.93 -29.27 17.43
CA LEU A 472 2.55 -30.00 16.33
C LEU A 472 3.44 -31.11 16.89
N ASP A 473 3.16 -32.35 16.50
CA ASP A 473 4.10 -33.47 16.68
C ASP A 473 5.40 -33.23 15.91
N ALA A 474 6.44 -34.01 16.22
CA ALA A 474 7.71 -33.93 15.51
C ALA A 474 7.52 -34.21 14.01
N GLY A 475 7.99 -33.29 13.15
CA GLY A 475 7.81 -33.35 11.70
C GLY A 475 6.41 -32.95 11.20
N GLN A 476 5.46 -32.65 12.09
CA GLN A 476 4.11 -32.28 11.68
C GLN A 476 4.07 -30.86 11.11
N LYS A 477 3.23 -30.67 10.09
CA LYS A 477 2.91 -29.38 9.49
C LYS A 477 1.45 -29.05 9.69
N ARG A 478 1.13 -27.75 9.83
CA ARG A 478 -0.23 -27.24 9.78
C ARG A 478 -0.26 -25.92 9.01
N THR A 479 -1.20 -25.80 8.09
CA THR A 479 -1.49 -24.56 7.37
C THR A 479 -2.64 -23.82 8.06
N LEU A 480 -2.52 -22.51 8.14
CA LEU A 480 -3.53 -21.56 8.59
C LEU A 480 -3.80 -20.56 7.48
N ARG A 481 -5.06 -20.33 7.15
CA ARG A 481 -5.47 -19.41 6.09
C ARG A 481 -6.17 -18.18 6.65
N TYR A 482 -5.79 -17.03 6.11
CA TYR A 482 -6.36 -15.73 6.47
C TYR A 482 -6.73 -14.93 5.23
N ALA A 483 -7.72 -14.05 5.38
CA ALA A 483 -8.12 -13.10 4.35
C ALA A 483 -8.09 -11.67 4.90
N TYR A 484 -7.44 -10.75 4.19
CA TYR A 484 -7.36 -9.34 4.57
C TYR A 484 -7.75 -8.43 3.39
N GLY A 485 -8.72 -7.55 3.59
CA GLY A 485 -9.22 -6.67 2.54
C GLY A 485 -10.25 -5.68 3.05
N ALA A 486 -11.05 -5.12 2.13
CA ALA A 486 -12.18 -4.27 2.51
C ALA A 486 -13.40 -4.57 1.65
N ALA A 487 -14.56 -4.78 2.30
CA ALA A 487 -15.81 -5.07 1.62
C ALA A 487 -17.01 -4.71 2.51
N LEU A 488 -18.14 -4.39 1.88
CA LEU A 488 -19.40 -4.20 2.60
C LEU A 488 -19.85 -5.52 3.27
N PRO A 489 -20.57 -5.47 4.41
CA PRO A 489 -20.84 -6.67 5.22
C PRO A 489 -21.52 -7.83 4.50
N GLU A 490 -22.44 -7.57 3.57
CA GLU A 490 -23.09 -8.62 2.78
C GLU A 490 -22.14 -9.25 1.75
N ALA A 491 -21.43 -8.42 0.99
CA ALA A 491 -20.45 -8.86 0.01
C ALA A 491 -19.30 -9.64 0.68
N ARG A 492 -18.82 -9.17 1.84
CA ARG A 492 -17.81 -9.87 2.64
C ARG A 492 -18.29 -11.27 3.03
N ARG A 493 -19.48 -11.40 3.62
CA ARG A 493 -20.01 -12.70 4.05
C ARG A 493 -20.14 -13.68 2.89
N ALA A 494 -20.64 -13.22 1.74
CA ALA A 494 -20.75 -14.04 0.54
C ALA A 494 -19.37 -14.51 0.05
N MET A 495 -18.43 -13.58 -0.12
CA MET A 495 -17.06 -13.84 -0.58
C MET A 495 -16.28 -14.77 0.36
N LEU A 496 -16.33 -14.52 1.67
CA LEU A 496 -15.65 -15.40 2.64
C LEU A 496 -16.27 -16.79 2.65
N GLY A 497 -17.59 -16.91 2.47
CA GLY A 497 -18.25 -18.21 2.34
C GLY A 497 -17.79 -18.99 1.11
N GLU A 498 -17.65 -18.31 -0.03
CA GLU A 498 -17.14 -18.88 -1.28
C GLU A 498 -15.67 -19.31 -1.15
N LEU A 499 -14.80 -18.41 -0.67
CA LEU A 499 -13.36 -18.70 -0.54
C LEU A 499 -13.04 -19.78 0.51
N LYS A 500 -13.88 -19.96 1.54
CA LYS A 500 -13.75 -21.08 2.48
C LYS A 500 -14.05 -22.44 1.84
N SER A 501 -14.73 -22.46 0.68
CA SER A 501 -15.08 -23.70 -0.02
C SER A 501 -14.04 -24.18 -1.04
N ILE A 502 -13.03 -23.36 -1.34
CA ILE A 502 -11.97 -23.66 -2.32
C ILE A 502 -10.74 -24.21 -1.59
N GLU A 503 -10.18 -25.35 -2.03
CA GLU A 503 -9.02 -25.96 -1.39
C GLU A 503 -7.71 -25.37 -1.96
N THR A 504 -6.82 -24.88 -1.08
CA THR A 504 -5.41 -24.53 -1.39
C THR A 504 -5.16 -23.47 -2.48
N PHE A 505 -3.91 -23.00 -2.57
CA PHE A 505 -3.47 -21.96 -3.51
C PHE A 505 -3.49 -22.45 -4.97
N ASP A 506 -3.18 -23.72 -5.19
CA ASP A 506 -3.08 -24.31 -6.54
C ASP A 506 -4.44 -24.23 -7.27
N GLU A 507 -5.56 -24.53 -6.61
CA GLU A 507 -6.89 -24.41 -7.23
C GLU A 507 -7.32 -22.97 -7.50
N THR A 508 -6.80 -22.00 -6.72
CA THR A 508 -7.14 -20.57 -6.91
C THR A 508 -6.42 -19.92 -8.09
N GLN A 509 -5.45 -20.60 -8.71
CA GLN A 509 -4.84 -20.14 -9.97
C GLN A 509 -5.39 -20.90 -11.19
N GLU A 510 -5.94 -22.10 -10.99
CA GLU A 510 -6.45 -22.96 -12.07
C GLU A 510 -7.93 -22.70 -12.43
N ASN A 511 -8.74 -22.14 -11.50
CA ASN A 511 -10.16 -21.80 -11.70
C ASN A 511 -10.36 -20.29 -11.78
#